data_AF-A9KI22-F1
#
_entry.id   AF-A9KI22-F1
#
_cell.length_a   1.000
_cell.length_b   1.000
_cell.length_c   1.000
_cell.angle_alpha   90.00
_cell.angle_beta   90.00
_cell.angle_gamma   90.00
#
_symmetry.space_group_name_H-M   'P 1'
#
loop_
_entity.id
_entity.type
_entity.pdbx_description
1 polymer ?
#
loop_
_entity_poly.entity_id
_entity_poly.type
_entity_poly.pdbx_seq_one_letter_code
_entity_poly.pdbx_strand_id
1 'polypeptide(L)'
;MNLSKRLRMVADSVTKGNVVADVGCDHAYISIYLVEGKIAPKTIALDVNEGPLLRAQENIISYGMENLITTRLSDGLHMLKPNEVDSIVIAGMGGALMIRILEEGSECVAAAKELILQPQSEIWRVREYLHNLNFEITKEDMCIDEGKYYTVLYAQPQSRGCTSLLQENRDSFCEEREVTKDAEELYNRYGRYLLENKHPVLQQFLEKERAKAYQIRENLESISTLKNRERYAELLKEIEMLEDALQYYRS
;
A
#
# COMPACT_ATOMS: atom_id res chain seq x y z
N MET A 1 -16.53 3.65 17.01
CA MET A 1 -16.30 4.72 15.99
C MET A 1 -16.63 4.22 14.58
N ASN A 2 -17.13 5.08 13.67
CA ASN A 2 -17.25 4.75 12.23
C ASN A 2 -16.11 5.42 11.44
N LEU A 3 -15.20 4.62 10.89
CA LEU A 3 -14.16 5.07 9.97
C LEU A 3 -14.71 5.25 8.55
N SER A 4 -14.04 6.10 7.76
CA SER A 4 -14.24 6.13 6.30
C SER A 4 -13.90 4.77 5.69
N LYS A 5 -14.40 4.47 4.49
CA LYS A 5 -14.12 3.17 3.84
C LYS A 5 -12.62 2.96 3.66
N ARG A 6 -11.89 4.01 3.29
CA ARG A 6 -10.43 3.98 3.14
C ARG A 6 -9.74 3.62 4.46
N LEU A 7 -10.05 4.32 5.55
CA LEU A 7 -9.39 4.09 6.83
C LEU A 7 -9.76 2.73 7.42
N ARG A 8 -11.02 2.28 7.23
CA ARG A 8 -11.46 0.94 7.65
C ARG A 8 -10.70 -0.16 6.90
N MET A 9 -10.55 -0.05 5.57
CA MET A 9 -9.78 -1.02 4.77
C MET A 9 -8.34 -1.19 5.27
N VAL A 10 -7.70 -0.09 5.71
CA VAL A 10 -6.36 -0.14 6.32
C VAL A 10 -6.42 -0.83 7.68
N ALA A 11 -7.31 -0.39 8.58
CA ALA A 11 -7.39 -0.91 9.94
C ALA A 11 -7.77 -2.40 10.00
N ASP A 12 -8.70 -2.83 9.14
CA ASP A 12 -9.15 -4.23 9.05
C ASP A 12 -8.07 -5.16 8.46
N SER A 13 -6.98 -4.61 7.90
CA SER A 13 -5.84 -5.37 7.40
C SER A 13 -4.79 -5.69 8.49
N VAL A 14 -4.90 -5.09 9.66
CA VAL A 14 -3.97 -5.33 10.78
C VAL A 14 -4.23 -6.72 11.39
N THR A 15 -3.15 -7.48 11.65
CA THR A 15 -3.27 -8.76 12.34
C THR A 15 -3.69 -8.55 13.79
N LYS A 16 -4.77 -9.23 14.20
CA LYS A 16 -5.27 -9.17 15.57
C LYS A 16 -4.22 -9.61 16.58
N GLY A 17 -4.06 -8.84 17.65
CA GLY A 17 -3.14 -9.08 18.75
C GLY A 17 -1.82 -8.33 18.63
N ASN A 18 -1.51 -7.76 17.46
CA ASN A 18 -0.28 -7.02 17.24
C ASN A 18 -0.30 -5.63 17.90
N VAL A 19 0.81 -5.23 18.48
CA VAL A 19 1.07 -3.82 18.84
C VAL A 19 1.38 -3.05 17.58
N VAL A 20 0.76 -1.88 17.38
CA VAL A 20 0.79 -1.18 16.08
C VAL A 20 1.43 0.20 16.19
N ALA A 21 2.32 0.56 15.26
CA ALA A 21 2.67 1.95 14.97
C ALA A 21 1.78 2.51 13.86
N ASP A 22 1.12 3.64 14.11
CA ASP A 22 0.28 4.38 13.16
C ASP A 22 1.03 5.65 12.73
N VAL A 23 1.70 5.59 11.57
CA VAL A 23 2.61 6.64 11.09
C VAL A 23 1.85 7.67 10.26
N GLY A 24 1.98 8.94 10.64
CA GLY A 24 1.17 10.03 10.07
C GLY A 24 -0.27 9.95 10.56
N CYS A 25 -0.45 9.70 11.86
CA CYS A 25 -1.73 9.34 12.47
C CYS A 25 -2.81 10.41 12.31
N ASP A 26 -2.43 11.68 12.06
CA ASP A 26 -3.30 12.86 11.94
C ASP A 26 -4.22 13.05 13.15
N HIS A 27 -5.33 12.32 13.19
CA HIS A 27 -6.33 12.34 14.26
C HIS A 27 -6.36 11.06 15.13
N ALA A 28 -5.43 10.13 14.92
CA ALA A 28 -5.34 8.82 15.57
C ALA A 28 -6.59 7.94 15.42
N TYR A 29 -7.39 8.14 14.37
CA TYR A 29 -8.62 7.38 14.17
C TYR A 29 -8.39 5.90 13.87
N ILE A 30 -7.31 5.54 13.14
CA ILE A 30 -6.91 4.14 12.95
C ILE A 30 -6.54 3.55 14.31
N SER A 31 -5.65 4.20 15.05
CA SER A 31 -5.26 3.80 16.41
C SER A 31 -6.46 3.55 17.34
N ILE A 32 -7.41 4.50 17.41
CA ILE A 32 -8.61 4.39 18.25
C ILE A 32 -9.48 3.22 17.82
N TYR A 33 -9.74 3.07 16.51
CA TYR A 33 -10.56 1.96 16.00
C TYR A 33 -9.95 0.59 16.31
N LEU A 34 -8.63 0.45 16.16
CA LEU A 34 -7.92 -0.80 16.44
C LEU A 34 -8.03 -1.20 17.90
N VAL A 35 -7.88 -0.26 18.83
CA VAL A 35 -7.99 -0.52 20.28
C VAL A 35 -9.44 -0.76 20.70
N GLU A 36 -10.36 0.10 20.26
CA GLU A 36 -11.80 -0.01 20.55
C GLU A 36 -12.36 -1.36 20.06
N GLY A 37 -11.96 -1.79 18.87
CA GLY A 37 -12.33 -3.07 18.26
C GLY A 37 -11.61 -4.29 18.84
N LYS A 38 -10.68 -4.11 19.80
CA LYS A 38 -9.81 -5.16 20.35
C LYS A 38 -9.03 -5.91 19.26
N ILE A 39 -8.66 -5.19 18.21
CA ILE A 39 -7.78 -5.68 17.15
C ILE A 39 -6.33 -5.53 17.62
N ALA A 40 -5.95 -4.36 18.12
CA ALA A 40 -4.66 -4.11 18.72
C ALA A 40 -4.78 -3.97 20.25
N PRO A 41 -3.92 -4.60 21.05
CA PRO A 41 -3.89 -4.37 22.49
C PRO A 41 -3.34 -2.98 22.85
N LYS A 42 -2.46 -2.42 22.02
CA LYS A 42 -1.86 -1.08 22.17
C LYS A 42 -1.46 -0.51 20.82
N THR A 43 -1.41 0.81 20.71
CA THR A 43 -0.88 1.50 19.53
C THR A 43 0.03 2.66 19.90
N ILE A 44 0.94 3.00 18.98
CA ILE A 44 1.78 4.19 19.03
C ILE A 44 1.41 5.06 17.82
N ALA A 45 0.79 6.21 18.08
CA ALA A 45 0.39 7.17 17.07
C ALA A 45 1.53 8.18 16.85
N LEU A 46 2.09 8.19 15.64
CA LEU A 46 3.27 8.97 15.27
C LEU A 46 2.85 10.08 14.29
N ASP A 47 3.32 11.30 14.51
CA ASP A 47 3.19 12.39 13.53
C ASP A 47 4.39 13.33 13.62
N VAL A 48 4.78 13.93 12.49
CA VAL A 48 5.89 14.89 12.43
C VAL A 48 5.44 16.28 12.90
N ASN A 49 4.13 16.54 12.89
CA ASN A 49 3.56 17.84 13.22
C ASN A 49 2.89 17.81 14.61
N GLU A 50 3.19 18.82 15.43
CA GLU A 50 2.58 18.96 16.76
C GLU A 50 1.06 19.16 16.71
N GLY A 51 0.56 19.91 15.72
CA GLY A 51 -0.87 20.22 15.58
C GLY A 51 -1.75 18.97 15.44
N PRO A 52 -1.51 18.11 14.43
CA PRO A 52 -2.16 16.81 14.34
C PRO A 52 -1.96 15.96 15.60
N LEU A 53 -0.75 15.88 16.14
CA LEU A 53 -0.49 15.08 17.35
C LEU A 53 -1.33 15.53 18.56
N LEU A 54 -1.54 16.85 18.74
CA LEU A 54 -2.43 17.38 19.76
C LEU A 54 -3.89 16.95 19.54
N ARG A 55 -4.38 17.00 18.29
CA ARG A 55 -5.73 16.52 17.95
C ARG A 55 -5.88 15.02 18.18
N ALA A 56 -4.85 14.25 17.85
CA ALA A 56 -4.79 12.83 18.17
C ALA A 56 -4.91 12.59 19.67
N GLN A 57 -4.16 13.33 20.51
CA GLN A 57 -4.26 13.24 21.97
C GLN A 57 -5.66 13.59 22.49
N GLU A 58 -6.25 14.70 22.02
CA GLU A 58 -7.62 15.10 22.38
C GLU A 58 -8.63 14.00 22.05
N ASN A 59 -8.53 13.41 20.86
CA ASN A 59 -9.36 12.29 20.45
C ASN A 59 -9.14 11.08 21.36
N ILE A 60 -7.89 10.65 21.58
CA ILE A 60 -7.56 9.50 22.43
C ILE A 60 -8.17 9.65 23.83
N ILE A 61 -8.06 10.84 24.44
CA ILE A 61 -8.64 11.15 25.75
C ILE A 61 -10.18 11.12 25.68
N SER A 62 -10.79 11.69 24.65
CA SER A 62 -12.25 11.71 24.51
C SER A 62 -12.87 10.31 24.39
N TYR A 63 -12.10 9.33 23.88
CA TYR A 63 -12.49 7.92 23.82
C TYR A 63 -12.02 7.10 25.04
N GLY A 64 -11.31 7.70 26.00
CA GLY A 64 -10.81 7.03 27.21
C GLY A 64 -9.72 5.99 26.97
N MET A 65 -8.88 6.20 25.95
CA MET A 65 -7.88 5.24 25.46
C MET A 65 -6.44 5.63 25.79
N GLU A 66 -6.22 6.62 26.66
CA GLU A 66 -4.90 7.16 27.00
C GLU A 66 -3.91 6.13 27.59
N ASN A 67 -4.43 5.05 28.17
CA ASN A 67 -3.61 3.96 28.71
C ASN A 67 -3.16 2.93 27.65
N LEU A 68 -3.75 2.97 26.46
CA LEU A 68 -3.56 1.97 25.40
C LEU A 68 -2.96 2.59 24.13
N ILE A 69 -3.14 3.90 23.91
CA ILE A 69 -2.63 4.63 22.77
C ILE A 69 -1.65 5.70 23.24
N THR A 70 -0.40 5.63 22.78
CA THR A 70 0.62 6.63 23.07
C THR A 70 0.91 7.46 21.84
N THR A 71 0.92 8.79 21.96
CA THR A 71 1.35 9.69 20.87
C THR A 71 2.84 10.01 20.97
N ARG A 72 3.55 10.12 19.84
CA ARG A 72 4.95 10.55 19.79
C ARG A 72 5.19 11.46 18.59
N LEU A 73 5.80 12.62 18.81
CA LEU A 73 6.26 13.51 17.74
C LEU A 73 7.45 12.84 17.04
N SER A 74 7.33 12.50 15.76
CA SER A 74 8.30 11.69 15.02
C SER A 74 8.24 12.01 13.53
N ASP A 75 9.39 12.27 12.89
CA ASP A 75 9.49 12.19 11.43
C ASP A 75 9.60 10.71 11.03
N GLY A 76 8.53 10.19 10.44
CA GLY A 76 8.42 8.78 10.11
C GLY A 76 8.65 7.88 11.33
N LEU A 77 9.59 6.95 11.19
CA LEU A 77 9.89 5.92 12.18
C LEU A 77 11.04 6.30 13.14
N HIS A 78 11.61 7.50 13.07
CA HIS A 78 12.81 7.87 13.83
C HIS A 78 12.69 7.71 15.35
N MET A 79 11.51 7.98 15.90
CA MET A 79 11.30 7.87 17.33
C MET A 79 10.82 6.49 17.76
N LEU A 80 10.65 5.54 16.85
CA LEU A 80 10.28 4.15 17.14
C LEU A 80 11.54 3.31 17.41
N LYS A 81 11.45 2.32 18.30
CA LYS A 81 12.55 1.39 18.58
C LYS A 81 12.32 0.04 17.92
N PRO A 82 13.37 -0.69 17.50
CA PRO A 82 13.24 -2.07 17.03
C PRO A 82 12.55 -2.95 18.08
N ASN A 83 11.63 -3.81 17.64
CA ASN A 83 10.78 -4.67 18.48
C ASN A 83 9.81 -3.94 19.42
N GLU A 84 9.61 -2.62 19.26
CA GLU A 84 8.60 -1.88 20.04
C GLU A 84 7.17 -2.18 19.58
N VAL A 85 7.00 -2.50 18.29
CA VAL A 85 5.73 -2.82 17.66
C VAL A 85 5.85 -4.05 16.76
N ASP A 86 4.73 -4.72 16.54
CA ASP A 86 4.62 -5.87 15.63
C ASP A 86 4.21 -5.42 14.21
N SER A 87 3.30 -4.43 14.12
CA SER A 87 2.79 -3.92 12.85
C SER A 87 3.15 -2.47 12.65
N ILE A 88 3.53 -2.09 11.42
CA ILE A 88 3.70 -0.69 11.02
C ILE A 88 2.63 -0.35 9.99
N VAL A 89 1.80 0.64 10.30
CA VAL A 89 0.78 1.20 9.41
C VAL A 89 1.28 2.53 8.88
N ILE A 90 1.30 2.70 7.56
CA ILE A 90 1.59 3.99 6.89
C ILE A 90 0.50 4.23 5.85
N ALA A 91 -0.37 5.21 6.08
CA ALA A 91 -1.53 5.44 5.21
C ALA A 91 -1.66 6.90 4.77
N GLY A 92 -2.20 7.11 3.56
CA GLY A 92 -2.50 8.46 3.08
C GLY A 92 -1.28 9.26 2.58
N MET A 93 -0.13 8.62 2.39
CA MET A 93 1.11 9.27 1.93
C MET A 93 1.44 8.96 0.47
N GLY A 94 2.18 9.85 -0.21
CA GLY A 94 2.72 9.57 -1.55
C GLY A 94 3.78 8.46 -1.52
N GLY A 95 3.91 7.70 -2.60
CA GLY A 95 4.80 6.53 -2.67
C GLY A 95 6.26 6.86 -2.36
N ALA A 96 6.80 7.95 -2.93
CA ALA A 96 8.18 8.38 -2.64
C ALA A 96 8.42 8.71 -1.16
N LEU A 97 7.48 9.39 -0.49
CA LEU A 97 7.59 9.69 0.94
C LEU A 97 7.50 8.42 1.79
N MET A 98 6.61 7.50 1.42
CA MET A 98 6.47 6.21 2.10
C MET A 98 7.76 5.39 2.02
N ILE A 99 8.39 5.32 0.84
CA ILE A 99 9.68 4.65 0.65
C ILE A 99 10.75 5.28 1.55
N ARG A 100 10.86 6.61 1.57
CA ARG A 100 11.81 7.32 2.45
C ARG A 100 11.61 6.94 3.93
N ILE A 101 10.36 6.92 4.41
CA ILE A 101 10.05 6.57 5.80
C ILE A 101 10.48 5.13 6.12
N LEU A 102 10.27 4.20 5.18
CA LEU A 102 10.69 2.81 5.32
C LEU A 102 12.23 2.67 5.29
N GLU A 103 12.92 3.43 4.43
CA GLU A 103 14.39 3.48 4.33
C GLU A 103 15.02 3.99 5.63
N GLU A 104 14.60 5.18 6.07
CA GLU A 104 15.10 5.85 7.27
C GLU A 104 14.79 5.04 8.54
N GLY A 105 13.70 4.26 8.53
CA GLY A 105 13.26 3.40 9.63
C GLY A 105 13.67 1.91 9.51
N SER A 106 14.64 1.59 8.66
CA SER A 106 14.97 0.20 8.28
C SER A 106 15.15 -0.78 9.44
N GLU A 107 15.75 -0.39 10.56
CA GLU A 107 15.90 -1.26 11.75
C GLU A 107 14.55 -1.64 12.38
N CYS A 108 13.60 -0.70 12.43
CA CYS A 108 12.25 -0.96 12.92
C CYS A 108 11.46 -1.79 11.93
N VAL A 109 11.57 -1.48 10.63
CA VAL A 109 10.94 -2.24 9.55
C VAL A 109 11.40 -3.69 9.56
N ALA A 110 12.70 -3.94 9.69
CA ALA A 110 13.27 -5.29 9.73
C ALA A 110 12.83 -6.10 10.98
N ALA A 111 12.48 -5.42 12.08
CA ALA A 111 11.98 -6.05 13.30
C ALA A 111 10.45 -6.25 13.30
N ALA A 112 9.71 -5.56 12.42
CA ALA A 112 8.26 -5.68 12.33
C ALA A 112 7.84 -7.03 11.70
N LYS A 113 6.70 -7.54 12.13
CA LYS A 113 6.06 -8.75 11.59
C LYS A 113 5.24 -8.48 10.34
N GLU A 114 4.76 -7.24 10.17
CA GLU A 114 3.96 -6.84 9.02
C GLU A 114 4.02 -5.33 8.75
N LEU A 115 3.82 -4.98 7.49
CA LEU A 115 3.62 -3.62 7.01
C LEU A 115 2.22 -3.52 6.36
N ILE A 116 1.46 -2.50 6.76
CA ILE A 116 0.17 -2.16 6.16
C ILE A 116 0.32 -0.78 5.51
N LEU A 117 0.41 -0.76 4.19
CA LEU A 117 0.82 0.41 3.44
C LEU A 117 -0.32 0.86 2.50
N GLN A 118 -0.74 2.11 2.62
CA GLN A 118 -1.76 2.71 1.76
C GLN A 118 -1.17 3.93 1.02
N PRO A 119 -0.35 3.70 -0.03
CA PRO A 119 0.20 4.79 -0.84
C PRO A 119 -0.90 5.47 -1.68
N GLN A 120 -0.78 6.79 -1.86
CA GLN A 120 -1.67 7.64 -2.64
C GLN A 120 -1.18 7.88 -4.08
N SER A 121 0.11 7.63 -4.33
CA SER A 121 0.77 7.79 -5.63
C SER A 121 1.85 6.72 -5.78
N GLU A 122 2.30 6.47 -7.02
CA GLU A 122 3.48 5.63 -7.30
C GLU A 122 3.43 4.25 -6.61
N ILE A 123 2.23 3.65 -6.55
CA ILE A 123 1.99 2.36 -5.86
C ILE A 123 2.97 1.29 -6.36
N TRP A 124 3.23 1.28 -7.67
CA TRP A 124 4.20 0.39 -8.30
C TRP A 124 5.62 0.51 -7.71
N ARG A 125 6.09 1.73 -7.38
CA ARG A 125 7.39 1.93 -6.72
C ARG A 125 7.40 1.34 -5.32
N VAL A 126 6.29 1.47 -4.59
CA VAL A 126 6.18 0.89 -3.25
C VAL A 126 6.21 -0.65 -3.34
N ARG A 127 5.52 -1.24 -4.33
CA ARG A 127 5.59 -2.69 -4.59
C ARG A 127 7.02 -3.15 -4.88
N GLU A 128 7.69 -2.50 -5.82
CA GLU A 128 9.10 -2.79 -6.15
C GLU A 128 10.01 -2.64 -4.94
N TYR A 129 9.83 -1.58 -4.16
CA TYR A 129 10.66 -1.29 -3.01
C TYR A 129 10.50 -2.32 -1.87
N LEU A 130 9.30 -2.88 -1.68
CA LEU A 130 9.08 -3.95 -0.69
C LEU A 130 9.95 -5.18 -0.95
N HIS A 131 10.20 -5.53 -2.22
CA HIS A 131 11.11 -6.62 -2.58
C HIS A 131 12.55 -6.35 -2.08
N ASN A 132 13.01 -5.10 -2.16
CA ASN A 132 14.35 -4.71 -1.67
C ASN A 132 14.47 -4.80 -0.13
N LEU A 133 13.35 -4.75 0.59
CA LEU A 133 13.31 -4.86 2.05
C LEU A 133 13.24 -6.31 2.57
N ASN A 134 13.29 -7.31 1.68
CA ASN A 134 12.95 -8.71 2.01
C ASN A 134 11.53 -8.85 2.58
N PHE A 135 10.61 -7.99 2.14
CA PHE A 135 9.19 -8.15 2.40
C PHE A 135 8.52 -8.72 1.15
N GLU A 136 7.46 -9.50 1.38
CA GLU A 136 6.58 -10.00 0.33
C GLU A 136 5.18 -9.47 0.59
N ILE A 137 4.54 -8.96 -0.46
CA ILE A 137 3.11 -8.64 -0.41
C ILE A 137 2.37 -9.98 -0.33
N THR A 138 1.54 -10.16 0.70
CA THR A 138 0.76 -11.39 0.88
C THR A 138 -0.74 -11.16 0.72
N LYS A 139 -1.17 -9.89 0.71
CA LYS A 139 -2.54 -9.48 0.41
C LYS A 139 -2.57 -8.04 -0.11
N GLU A 140 -3.52 -7.76 -0.99
CA GLU A 140 -3.88 -6.41 -1.39
C GLU A 140 -5.40 -6.25 -1.31
N ASP A 141 -5.87 -5.04 -1.04
CA ASP A 141 -7.30 -4.69 -1.08
C ASP A 141 -7.47 -3.31 -1.71
N MET A 142 -8.66 -3.03 -2.24
CA MET A 142 -8.95 -1.79 -2.94
C MET A 142 -10.37 -1.29 -2.66
N CYS A 143 -10.53 -0.01 -2.34
CA CYS A 143 -11.84 0.57 -2.08
C CYS A 143 -12.07 1.88 -2.85
N ILE A 144 -13.35 2.25 -3.00
CA ILE A 144 -13.76 3.57 -3.46
C ILE A 144 -14.25 4.36 -2.24
N ASP A 145 -13.63 5.50 -1.98
CA ASP A 145 -14.03 6.44 -0.92
C ASP A 145 -14.06 7.85 -1.52
N GLU A 146 -15.14 8.60 -1.31
CA GLU A 146 -15.33 9.94 -1.88
C GLU A 146 -15.02 10.07 -3.39
N GLY A 147 -15.37 9.04 -4.18
CA GLY A 147 -15.15 9.01 -5.64
C GLY A 147 -13.70 8.76 -6.08
N LYS A 148 -12.79 8.47 -5.14
CA LYS A 148 -11.39 8.15 -5.38
C LYS A 148 -11.12 6.67 -5.09
N TYR A 149 -10.12 6.13 -5.79
CA TYR A 149 -9.68 4.75 -5.64
C TYR A 149 -8.49 4.69 -4.70
N TYR A 150 -8.51 3.76 -3.76
CA TYR A 150 -7.44 3.54 -2.79
C TYR A 150 -7.06 2.09 -2.78
N THR A 151 -5.75 1.83 -2.72
CA THR A 151 -5.17 0.49 -2.57
C THR A 151 -4.44 0.42 -1.24
N VAL A 152 -4.59 -0.70 -0.54
CA VAL A 152 -3.74 -1.08 0.59
C VAL A 152 -2.93 -2.31 0.21
N LEU A 153 -1.66 -2.29 0.58
CA LEU A 153 -0.70 -3.38 0.45
C LEU A 153 -0.45 -3.94 1.85
N TYR A 154 -0.61 -5.25 2.01
CA TYR A 154 -0.25 -5.96 3.22
C TYR A 154 0.98 -6.81 2.92
N ALA A 155 2.07 -6.55 3.63
CA ALA A 155 3.35 -7.21 3.40
C ALA A 155 3.92 -7.80 4.69
N GLN A 156 4.59 -8.93 4.57
CA GLN A 156 5.25 -9.64 5.68
C GLN A 156 6.71 -9.93 5.32
N PRO A 157 7.61 -10.11 6.30
CA PRO A 157 8.97 -10.56 6.02
C PRO A 157 8.95 -11.88 5.24
N GLN A 158 9.77 -11.98 4.20
CA GLN A 158 9.97 -13.23 3.49
C GLN A 158 10.45 -14.30 4.48
N SER A 159 9.80 -15.46 4.48
CA SER A 159 10.24 -16.58 5.30
C SER A 159 11.67 -16.94 4.90
N ARG A 160 12.60 -17.00 5.87
CA ARG A 160 13.99 -17.45 5.65
C ARG A 160 13.96 -18.87 5.07
N GLY A 161 14.01 -18.98 3.75
CA GLY A 161 13.77 -20.20 3.00
C GLY A 161 13.15 -19.96 1.62
N CYS A 162 12.55 -18.79 1.39
CA CYS A 162 12.14 -18.34 0.07
C CYS A 162 13.03 -17.16 -0.33
N THR A 163 14.23 -17.47 -0.83
CA THR A 163 15.04 -16.50 -1.55
C THR A 163 14.21 -15.99 -2.71
N SER A 164 13.81 -14.72 -2.70
CA SER A 164 13.22 -14.08 -3.87
C SER A 164 14.14 -14.28 -5.07
N LEU A 165 13.62 -14.94 -6.12
CA LEU A 165 13.67 -14.69 -7.58
C LEU A 165 14.90 -14.03 -8.26
N LEU A 166 15.94 -13.61 -7.54
CA LEU A 166 17.06 -12.78 -8.01
C LEU A 166 18.41 -13.14 -7.34
N GLN A 167 18.55 -14.32 -6.74
CA GLN A 167 19.87 -14.87 -6.44
C GLN A 167 20.07 -16.19 -7.15
N GLU A 168 20.99 -16.15 -8.12
CA GLU A 168 21.61 -17.27 -8.79
C GLU A 168 21.91 -18.40 -7.79
N ASN A 169 21.05 -19.42 -7.70
CA ASN A 169 21.40 -20.79 -7.35
C ASN A 169 20.23 -21.73 -7.66
N ARG A 170 20.49 -22.63 -8.59
CA ARG A 170 19.54 -23.36 -9.44
C ARG A 170 19.02 -24.68 -8.87
N ASP A 171 19.02 -24.88 -7.55
CA ASP A 171 18.70 -26.18 -6.97
C ASP A 171 17.89 -26.05 -5.68
N SER A 172 16.58 -25.83 -5.77
CA SER A 172 15.63 -26.15 -4.71
C SER A 172 14.20 -26.23 -5.24
N PHE A 173 13.56 -27.36 -4.95
CA PHE A 173 12.30 -27.85 -5.49
C PHE A 173 11.10 -27.05 -4.94
N CYS A 174 10.76 -25.93 -5.58
CA CYS A 174 9.46 -25.28 -5.47
C CYS A 174 8.88 -25.25 -6.90
N GLU A 175 7.59 -25.52 -7.08
CA GLU A 175 6.92 -25.40 -8.39
C GLU A 175 6.92 -23.92 -8.82
N GLU A 176 8.03 -23.49 -9.41
CA GLU A 176 8.22 -22.17 -10.01
C GLU A 176 7.30 -22.08 -11.24
N ARG A 177 6.18 -21.37 -11.10
CA ARG A 177 5.59 -20.73 -12.27
C ARG A 177 6.54 -19.62 -12.68
N GLU A 178 7.32 -19.84 -13.73
CA GLU A 178 8.05 -18.78 -14.42
C GLU A 178 7.06 -17.65 -14.74
N VAL A 179 7.11 -16.56 -13.96
CA VAL A 179 6.32 -15.37 -14.24
C VAL A 179 7.01 -14.68 -15.40
N THR A 180 6.32 -14.56 -16.53
CA THR A 180 6.81 -13.81 -17.69
C THR A 180 7.04 -12.35 -17.30
N LYS A 181 8.04 -11.67 -17.89
CA LYS A 181 8.30 -10.24 -17.64
C LYS A 181 7.05 -9.36 -17.78
N ASP A 182 6.20 -9.68 -18.75
CA ASP A 182 4.95 -8.94 -18.99
C ASP A 182 3.95 -9.08 -17.83
N ALA A 183 3.95 -10.25 -17.16
CA ALA A 183 3.11 -10.49 -15.98
C ALA A 183 3.66 -9.76 -14.75
N GLU A 184 4.99 -9.65 -14.62
CA GLU A 184 5.62 -8.88 -13.55
C GLU A 184 5.29 -7.39 -13.66
N GLU A 185 5.35 -6.81 -14.86
CA GLU A 185 4.98 -5.40 -15.09
C GLU A 185 3.50 -5.14 -14.74
N LEU A 186 2.60 -6.04 -15.13
CA LEU A 186 1.18 -5.99 -14.75
C LEU A 186 0.97 -6.06 -13.23
N TYR A 187 1.68 -6.97 -12.56
CA TYR A 187 1.60 -7.14 -11.11
C TYR A 187 2.14 -5.92 -10.37
N ASN A 188 3.25 -5.34 -10.81
CA ASN A 188 3.77 -4.10 -10.25
C ASN A 188 2.80 -2.94 -10.47
N ARG A 189 2.13 -2.88 -11.63
CA ARG A 189 1.21 -1.79 -11.94
C ARG A 189 -0.11 -1.89 -11.18
N TYR A 190 -0.78 -3.04 -11.25
CA TYR A 190 -2.16 -3.18 -10.78
C TYR A 190 -2.32 -4.04 -9.52
N GLY A 191 -1.26 -4.75 -9.12
CA GLY A 191 -1.28 -5.62 -7.94
C GLY A 191 -1.62 -7.04 -8.31
N ARG A 192 -0.71 -7.97 -8.01
CA ARG A 192 -0.89 -9.40 -8.25
C ARG A 192 -2.17 -9.93 -7.59
N TYR A 193 -2.37 -9.63 -6.31
CA TYR A 193 -3.52 -10.18 -5.58
C TYR A 193 -4.82 -9.52 -5.99
N LEU A 194 -4.79 -8.25 -6.43
CA LEU A 194 -5.98 -7.60 -6.97
C LEU A 194 -6.40 -8.21 -8.32
N LEU A 195 -5.44 -8.56 -9.18
CA LEU A 195 -5.69 -9.20 -10.47
C LEU A 195 -6.12 -10.66 -10.32
N GLU A 196 -5.34 -11.47 -9.60
CA GLU A 196 -5.59 -12.92 -9.45
C GLU A 196 -6.92 -13.18 -8.70
N ASN A 197 -7.26 -12.36 -7.71
CA ASN A 197 -8.54 -12.48 -6.99
C ASN A 197 -9.71 -11.80 -7.73
N LYS A 198 -9.48 -11.22 -8.91
CA LYS A 198 -10.49 -10.50 -9.70
C LYS A 198 -11.23 -9.44 -8.87
N HIS A 199 -10.46 -8.58 -8.19
CA HIS A 199 -11.03 -7.62 -7.25
C HIS A 199 -12.01 -6.64 -7.95
N PRO A 200 -13.28 -6.55 -7.52
CA PRO A 200 -14.31 -5.82 -8.28
C PRO A 200 -14.07 -4.31 -8.37
N VAL A 201 -13.37 -3.73 -7.39
CA VAL A 201 -12.97 -2.30 -7.44
C VAL A 201 -11.82 -2.08 -8.41
N LEU A 202 -10.91 -3.05 -8.57
CA LEU A 202 -9.85 -2.95 -9.56
C LEU A 202 -10.47 -3.03 -10.97
N GLN A 203 -11.45 -3.90 -11.20
CA GLN A 203 -12.17 -3.93 -12.48
C GLN A 203 -12.75 -2.55 -12.85
N GLN A 204 -13.48 -1.93 -11.92
CA GLN A 204 -14.06 -0.59 -12.13
C GLN A 204 -12.98 0.47 -12.41
N PHE A 205 -11.85 0.38 -11.72
CA PHE A 205 -10.70 1.25 -11.97
C PHE A 205 -10.14 1.05 -13.38
N LEU A 206 -9.87 -0.19 -13.78
CA LEU A 206 -9.33 -0.54 -15.10
C LEU A 206 -10.27 -0.10 -16.23
N GLU A 207 -11.57 -0.34 -16.09
CA GLU A 207 -12.57 0.10 -17.07
C GLU A 207 -12.64 1.63 -17.19
N LYS A 208 -12.55 2.34 -16.07
CA LYS A 208 -12.51 3.81 -16.04
C LYS A 208 -11.25 4.35 -16.69
N GLU A 209 -10.08 3.83 -16.35
CA GLU A 209 -8.81 4.28 -16.94
C GLU A 209 -8.73 3.92 -18.43
N ARG A 210 -9.24 2.75 -18.83
CA ARG A 210 -9.41 2.39 -20.23
C ARG A 210 -10.25 3.41 -20.98
N ALA A 211 -11.46 3.71 -20.51
CA ALA A 211 -12.34 4.68 -21.18
C ALA A 211 -11.65 6.05 -21.36
N LYS A 212 -10.92 6.52 -20.35
CA LYS A 212 -10.12 7.75 -20.43
C LYS A 212 -9.00 7.63 -21.47
N ALA A 213 -8.25 6.53 -21.47
CA ALA A 213 -7.14 6.32 -22.40
C ALA A 213 -7.61 6.34 -23.86
N TYR A 214 -8.73 5.67 -24.16
CA TYR A 214 -9.35 5.72 -25.50
C TYR A 214 -9.81 7.13 -25.88
N GLN A 215 -10.41 7.89 -24.96
CA GLN A 215 -10.80 9.27 -25.22
C GLN A 215 -9.59 10.17 -25.54
N ILE A 216 -8.48 9.99 -24.82
CA ILE A 216 -7.23 10.72 -25.08
C ILE A 216 -6.67 10.31 -26.45
N ARG A 217 -6.75 9.03 -26.82
CA ARG A 217 -6.25 8.51 -28.10
C ARG A 217 -6.97 9.19 -29.27
N GLU A 218 -8.30 9.23 -29.24
CA GLU A 218 -9.11 9.91 -30.26
C GLU A 218 -8.75 11.40 -30.40
N ASN A 219 -8.55 12.07 -29.27
CA ASN A 219 -8.15 13.49 -29.28
C ASN A 219 -6.76 13.69 -29.89
N LEU A 220 -5.80 12.78 -29.62
CA LEU A 220 -4.43 12.88 -30.14
C LEU A 220 -4.33 12.51 -31.62
N GLU A 221 -5.14 11.59 -32.14
CA GLU A 221 -5.19 11.25 -33.57
C GLU A 221 -5.54 12.47 -34.43
N SER A 222 -6.33 13.40 -33.89
CA SER A 222 -6.72 14.63 -34.59
C SER A 222 -5.62 15.70 -34.70
N ILE A 223 -4.47 15.55 -34.01
CA ILE A 223 -3.42 16.58 -33.91
C ILE A 223 -2.05 16.02 -34.35
N SER A 224 -1.58 16.40 -35.54
CA SER A 224 -0.31 15.90 -36.10
C SER A 224 0.93 16.71 -35.66
N THR A 225 1.56 16.34 -34.54
CA THR A 225 2.90 16.87 -34.14
C THR A 225 3.84 15.75 -33.70
N LEU A 226 5.17 15.98 -33.74
CA LEU A 226 6.17 14.97 -33.32
C LEU A 226 6.05 14.59 -31.83
N LYS A 227 5.84 15.57 -30.94
CA LYS A 227 5.60 15.34 -29.51
C LYS A 227 4.35 14.49 -29.26
N ASN A 228 3.33 14.64 -30.11
CA ASN A 228 2.14 13.81 -30.03
C ASN A 228 2.42 12.36 -30.43
N ARG A 229 3.41 12.09 -31.30
CA ARG A 229 3.76 10.70 -31.69
C ARG A 229 4.38 9.91 -30.55
N GLU A 230 5.29 10.50 -29.78
CA GLU A 230 5.88 9.86 -28.59
C GLU A 230 4.81 9.60 -27.53
N ARG A 231 3.99 10.62 -27.23
CA ARG A 231 2.89 10.49 -26.28
C ARG A 231 1.84 9.46 -26.73
N TYR A 232 1.59 9.38 -28.02
CA TYR A 232 0.68 8.39 -28.60
C TYR A 232 1.23 6.96 -28.46
N ALA A 233 2.52 6.75 -28.68
CA ALA A 233 3.16 5.45 -28.47
C ALA A 233 3.11 5.01 -26.99
N GLU A 234 3.33 5.92 -26.04
CA GLU A 234 3.14 5.66 -24.60
C GLU A 234 1.69 5.26 -24.29
N LEU A 235 0.73 5.97 -24.87
CA LEU A 235 -0.69 5.71 -24.65
C LEU A 235 -1.12 4.36 -25.21
N LEU A 236 -0.58 3.92 -26.35
CA LEU A 236 -0.86 2.60 -26.90
C LEU A 236 -0.38 1.49 -25.96
N LYS A 237 0.82 1.63 -25.39
CA LYS A 237 1.33 0.69 -24.37
C LYS A 237 0.46 0.67 -23.12
N GLU A 238 -0.01 1.84 -22.68
CA GLU A 238 -0.93 1.94 -21.54
C GLU A 238 -2.27 1.23 -21.84
N ILE A 239 -2.82 1.38 -23.05
CA ILE A 239 -4.04 0.68 -23.47
C ILE A 239 -3.83 -0.83 -23.53
N GLU A 240 -2.71 -1.29 -24.10
CA GLU A 240 -2.36 -2.71 -24.14
C GLU A 240 -2.30 -3.31 -22.74
N MET A 241 -1.59 -2.65 -21.82
CA MET A 241 -1.48 -3.07 -20.42
C MET A 241 -2.84 -3.10 -19.69
N LEU A 242 -3.71 -2.12 -19.97
CA LEU A 242 -5.08 -2.10 -19.43
C LEU A 242 -5.93 -3.26 -19.97
N GLU A 243 -5.82 -3.56 -21.27
CA GLU A 243 -6.54 -4.67 -21.89
C GLU A 243 -6.06 -6.01 -21.34
N ASP A 244 -4.76 -6.20 -21.16
CA ASP A 244 -4.17 -7.39 -20.56
C ASP A 244 -4.62 -7.59 -19.11
N ALA A 245 -4.62 -6.51 -18.30
CA ALA A 245 -5.17 -6.55 -16.95
C ALA A 245 -6.66 -6.94 -16.94
N LEU A 246 -7.45 -6.46 -17.91
CA LEU A 246 -8.87 -6.81 -18.03
C LEU A 246 -9.11 -8.25 -18.49
N GLN A 247 -8.12 -8.93 -19.08
CA GLN A 247 -8.27 -10.36 -19.44
C GLN A 247 -8.51 -11.24 -18.22
N TYR A 248 -7.96 -10.88 -17.04
CA TYR A 248 -8.21 -11.59 -15.78
C TYR A 248 -9.70 -11.68 -15.43
N TYR A 249 -10.53 -10.72 -15.87
CA TYR A 249 -11.95 -10.64 -15.54
C TYR A 249 -12.88 -11.28 -16.59
N ARG A 250 -12.33 -11.75 -17.72
CA ARG A 250 -13.10 -12.37 -18.81
C ARG A 250 -13.26 -13.90 -18.66
N SER A 251 -12.61 -14.49 -17.66
CA SER A 251 -12.61 -15.93 -17.37
C SER A 251 -13.53 -16.31 -16.22
#